data_AF-A0A962D316-F1
#
_entry.id   AF-A0A962D316-F1
#
_cell.length_a   1.000
_cell.length_b   1.000
_cell.length_c   1.000
_cell.angle_alpha   90.00
_cell.angle_beta   90.00
_cell.angle_gamma   90.00
#
_symmetry.space_group_name_H-M   'P 1'
#
loop_
_entity.id
_entity.type
_entity.pdbx_description
1 polymer ?
#
loop_
_entity_poly.entity_id
_entity_poly.type
_entity_poly.pdbx_seq_one_letter_code
_entity_poly.pdbx_strand_id
1 'polypeptide(L)'
;VTLDVEAGDFALEKPPIGNLFETKPTESVSNASEKGVFKDETPLTEVKVVEKESWLWKSIALVFVLLWLVTLAILLSLRKKKSVSDSFEKAKKSISKQDIINSINNKDLSGLQESLIHWWNQQHPENQVNNLSGIKLFVADEMKSLIENLELQLYSPSTQLTEFDTGSWLKQVKGTGLTIQNFNQINPKNELPELYS
;
A
#
# COMPACT_ATOMS: atom_id res chain seq x y z
N VAL A 1 -21.74 -0.27 52.97
CA VAL A 1 -20.58 0.60 52.69
C VAL A 1 -20.86 1.28 51.36
N THR A 2 -21.32 2.52 51.40
CA THR A 2 -21.54 3.38 50.23
C THR A 2 -20.23 4.12 49.97
N LEU A 3 -19.67 3.96 48.78
CA LEU A 3 -18.46 4.68 48.36
C LEU A 3 -18.91 5.99 47.70
N ASP A 4 -18.59 7.11 48.34
CA ASP A 4 -18.65 8.43 47.71
C ASP A 4 -17.58 8.46 46.61
N VAL A 5 -18.02 8.67 45.37
CA VAL A 5 -17.12 8.88 44.23
C VAL A 5 -17.00 10.38 44.04
N GLU A 6 -15.90 10.92 44.56
CA GLU A 6 -15.47 12.30 44.40
C GLU A 6 -15.16 12.52 42.90
N ALA A 7 -16.00 13.31 42.23
CA ALA A 7 -15.77 13.73 40.86
C ALA A 7 -14.59 14.72 40.85
N GLY A 8 -13.38 14.20 40.67
CA GLY A 8 -12.17 14.99 40.46
C GLY A 8 -12.36 15.93 39.29
N ASP A 9 -12.32 17.22 39.58
CA ASP A 9 -12.41 18.32 38.63
C ASP A 9 -11.13 18.32 37.77
N PHE A 10 -11.19 17.67 36.60
CA PHE A 10 -10.12 17.70 35.60
C PHE A 10 -10.13 19.06 34.88
N ALA A 11 -9.66 20.09 35.56
CA ALA A 11 -9.30 21.35 34.92
C ALA A 11 -8.08 21.11 34.01
N LEU A 12 -8.32 20.80 32.74
CA LEU A 12 -7.29 20.88 31.70
C LEU A 12 -6.86 22.36 31.56
N GLU A 13 -5.69 22.69 32.09
CA GLU A 13 -4.98 23.92 31.76
C GLU A 13 -4.72 23.93 30.25
N LYS A 14 -5.44 24.79 29.52
CA LYS A 14 -5.17 25.02 28.09
C LYS A 14 -3.82 25.72 27.98
N PRO A 15 -2.83 25.17 27.24
CA PRO A 15 -1.59 25.88 27.00
C PRO A 15 -1.86 27.17 26.22
N PRO A 16 -1.18 28.28 26.53
CA PRO A 16 -1.36 29.54 25.83
C PRO A 16 -0.93 29.37 24.37
N ILE A 17 -1.89 29.48 23.46
CA ILE A 17 -1.64 29.56 22.03
C ILE A 17 -1.10 30.96 21.75
N GLY A 18 0.20 31.08 21.54
CA GLY A 18 0.83 32.33 21.11
C GLY A 18 0.34 32.71 19.72
N ASN A 19 -0.30 33.87 19.59
CA ASN A 19 -0.70 34.42 18.30
C ASN A 19 0.56 34.87 17.52
N LEU A 20 0.95 34.11 16.49
CA LEU A 20 2.07 34.42 15.59
C LEU A 20 1.85 35.65 14.68
N PHE A 21 0.78 36.40 14.88
CA PHE A 21 0.42 37.59 14.09
C PHE A 21 0.38 38.89 14.91
N GLU A 22 1.14 38.94 16.00
CA GLU A 22 1.31 40.18 16.75
C GLU A 22 2.27 41.11 16.00
N THR A 23 1.70 41.90 15.09
CA THR A 23 2.36 43.05 14.48
C THR A 23 2.77 44.02 15.58
N LYS A 24 4.08 44.10 15.82
CA LYS A 24 4.76 45.07 16.67
C LYS A 24 4.16 46.47 16.46
N PRO A 25 3.63 47.15 17.50
CA PRO A 25 3.20 48.54 17.36
C PRO A 25 4.46 49.40 17.15
N THR A 26 4.53 50.03 15.99
CA THR A 26 5.50 51.08 15.70
C THR A 26 5.24 52.24 16.66
N GLU A 27 6.21 52.51 17.54
CA GLU A 27 6.26 53.73 18.34
C GLU A 27 6.16 54.95 17.42
N SER A 28 5.04 55.66 17.52
CA SER A 28 4.88 57.01 17.02
C SER A 28 5.64 57.94 17.96
N VAL A 29 6.85 58.34 17.56
CA VAL A 29 7.51 59.51 18.13
C VAL A 29 7.24 60.68 17.19
N SER A 30 6.26 61.49 17.59
CA SER A 30 6.13 62.86 17.11
C SER A 30 7.28 63.68 17.69
N ASN A 31 7.99 64.46 16.86
CA ASN A 31 8.57 65.73 17.29
C ASN A 31 8.81 66.66 16.08
N ALA A 32 8.07 67.76 16.09
CA ALA A 32 8.46 69.13 15.76
C ALA A 32 9.36 69.41 14.54
N SER A 33 8.73 69.98 13.50
CA SER A 33 9.07 71.24 12.83
C SER A 33 10.44 71.88 13.13
N GLU A 34 11.33 71.93 12.12
CA GLU A 34 12.09 73.15 11.84
C GLU A 34 12.44 73.24 10.34
N LYS A 35 12.14 74.41 9.75
CA LYS A 35 12.49 74.82 8.38
C LYS A 35 14.01 74.96 8.26
N GLY A 36 14.61 74.31 7.27
CA GLY A 36 15.99 74.56 6.86
C GLY A 36 16.16 74.32 5.36
N VAL A 37 16.22 75.41 4.60
CA VAL A 37 16.64 75.43 3.19
C VAL A 37 18.12 75.10 3.15
N PHE A 38 18.50 74.00 2.48
CA PHE A 38 19.85 73.82 1.95
C PHE A 38 19.77 73.14 0.58
N LYS A 39 20.07 73.91 -0.45
CA LYS A 39 20.61 73.41 -1.71
C LYS A 39 21.97 72.82 -1.37
N ASP A 40 22.19 71.55 -1.69
CA ASP A 40 23.53 71.09 -2.01
C ASP A 40 23.47 69.93 -2.99
N GLU A 41 24.30 70.10 -4.02
CA GLU A 41 24.52 69.25 -5.16
C GLU A 41 25.11 67.92 -4.69
N THR A 42 24.39 66.82 -4.90
CA THR A 42 24.94 65.48 -4.66
C THR A 42 25.79 65.05 -5.87
N PRO A 43 27.10 64.84 -5.71
CA PRO A 43 27.90 64.21 -6.75
C PRO A 43 27.45 62.76 -6.92
N LEU A 44 27.25 62.36 -8.17
CA LEU A 44 27.03 60.97 -8.58
C LEU A 44 28.30 60.17 -8.27
N THR A 45 28.39 59.70 -7.03
CA THR A 45 29.38 58.70 -6.64
C THR A 45 28.94 57.38 -7.27
N GLU A 46 29.57 57.01 -8.39
CA GLU A 46 29.50 55.66 -8.94
C GLU A 46 30.05 54.68 -7.89
N VAL A 47 29.17 54.18 -7.02
CA VAL A 47 29.47 53.08 -6.12
C VAL A 47 29.69 51.86 -6.99
N LYS A 48 30.95 51.59 -7.31
CA LYS A 48 31.39 50.34 -7.93
C LYS A 48 31.13 49.23 -6.92
N VAL A 49 29.92 48.68 -6.92
CA VAL A 49 29.52 47.54 -6.11
C VAL A 49 30.47 46.40 -6.48
N VAL A 50 31.36 46.08 -5.54
CA VAL A 50 32.37 45.03 -5.72
C VAL A 50 31.64 43.70 -5.87
N GLU A 51 31.63 43.16 -7.09
CA GLU A 51 30.91 41.95 -7.55
C GLU A 51 31.36 40.62 -6.91
N LYS A 52 31.92 40.64 -5.70
CA LYS A 52 32.42 39.45 -4.99
C LYS A 52 31.32 38.50 -4.54
N GLU A 53 30.08 38.97 -4.44
CA GLU A 53 28.94 38.13 -4.04
C GLU A 53 28.42 37.21 -5.17
N SER A 54 28.82 37.49 -6.42
CA SER A 54 28.36 36.73 -7.58
C SER A 54 28.71 35.24 -7.52
N TRP A 55 29.83 34.88 -6.90
CA TRP A 55 30.27 33.48 -6.80
C TRP A 55 29.44 32.67 -5.78
N LEU A 56 29.05 33.29 -4.67
CA LEU A 56 28.23 32.66 -3.64
C LEU A 56 26.82 32.41 -4.16
N TRP A 57 26.23 33.39 -4.84
CA TRP A 57 24.93 33.25 -5.51
C TRP A 57 24.97 32.22 -6.65
N LYS A 58 26.08 32.12 -7.40
CA LYS A 58 26.25 31.07 -8.41
C LYS A 58 26.31 29.68 -7.79
N SER A 59 27.01 29.53 -6.67
CA SER A 59 27.13 28.25 -5.96
C SER A 59 25.79 27.82 -5.36
N ILE A 60 25.04 28.74 -4.74
CA ILE A 60 23.71 28.44 -4.19
C ILE A 60 22.73 28.06 -5.30
N ALA A 61 22.77 28.77 -6.43
CA ALA A 61 21.93 28.45 -7.59
C ALA A 61 22.28 27.08 -8.19
N LEU A 62 23.57 26.72 -8.25
CA LEU A 62 24.00 25.40 -8.72
C LEU A 62 23.44 24.28 -7.86
N VAL A 63 23.52 24.40 -6.53
CA VAL A 63 22.96 23.41 -5.59
C VAL A 63 21.45 23.31 -5.76
N PHE A 64 20.77 24.44 -5.91
CA PHE A 64 19.32 24.48 -6.11
C PHE A 64 18.91 23.78 -7.40
N VAL A 65 19.61 24.03 -8.51
CA VAL A 65 19.39 23.35 -9.80
C VAL A 65 19.64 21.85 -9.69
N LEU A 66 20.72 21.44 -9.03
CA LEU A 66 21.05 20.02 -8.84
C LEU A 66 19.95 19.31 -8.03
N LEU A 67 19.49 19.93 -6.95
CA LEU A 67 18.44 19.40 -6.10
C LEU A 67 17.11 19.31 -6.86
N TRP A 68 16.77 20.34 -7.64
CA TRP A 68 15.60 20.35 -8.50
C TRP A 68 15.65 19.22 -9.54
N LEU A 69 16.83 18.97 -10.13
CA LEU A 69 17.02 17.89 -11.10
C LEU A 69 16.79 16.51 -10.47
N VAL A 70 17.26 16.31 -9.23
CA VAL A 70 17.02 15.08 -8.46
C VAL A 70 15.53 14.93 -8.13
N THR A 71 14.87 15.99 -7.65
CA THR A 71 13.43 15.98 -7.39
C THR A 71 12.64 15.68 -8.66
N LEU A 72 13.02 16.26 -9.80
CA LEU A 72 12.39 16.03 -11.10
C LEU A 72 12.64 14.60 -11.58
N ALA A 73 13.85 14.06 -11.41
CA ALA A 73 14.19 12.68 -11.75
C ALA A 73 13.39 11.68 -10.90
N ILE A 74 13.27 11.94 -9.59
CA ILE A 74 12.44 11.15 -8.68
C ILE A 74 10.97 11.24 -9.13
N LEU A 75 10.44 12.44 -9.36
CA LEU A 75 9.05 12.65 -9.79
C LEU A 75 8.76 11.99 -11.15
N LEU A 76 9.70 12.05 -12.10
CA LEU A 76 9.59 11.34 -13.39
C LEU A 76 9.71 9.82 -13.21
N SER A 77 10.54 9.33 -12.30
CA SER A 77 10.63 7.89 -12.00
C SER A 77 9.34 7.36 -11.35
N LEU A 78 8.71 8.16 -10.49
CA LEU A 78 7.39 7.91 -9.91
C LEU A 78 6.29 7.93 -10.99
N ARG A 79 6.39 8.83 -11.97
CA ARG A 79 5.48 8.87 -13.13
C ARG A 79 5.71 7.72 -14.10
N LYS A 80 6.93 7.23 -14.29
CA LYS A 80 7.21 6.01 -15.08
C LYS A 80 6.68 4.74 -14.42
N LYS A 81 6.50 4.74 -13.09
CA LYS A 81 5.70 3.71 -12.39
C LYS A 81 4.19 3.89 -12.56
N LYS A 82 3.74 4.93 -13.27
CA LYS A 82 2.33 5.29 -13.50
C LYS A 82 1.92 5.26 -14.98
N SER A 83 2.65 4.57 -15.86
CA SER A 83 2.11 4.11 -17.17
C SER A 83 1.51 2.70 -17.08
N VAL A 84 0.88 2.39 -15.94
CA VAL A 84 -0.03 1.25 -15.77
C VAL A 84 -1.23 1.75 -14.97
N SER A 85 -1.94 2.74 -15.51
CA SER A 85 -3.30 3.08 -15.06
C SER A 85 -3.94 4.06 -16.04
N ASP A 86 -4.13 3.65 -17.28
CA ASP A 86 -5.27 4.06 -18.10
C ASP A 86 -5.64 2.95 -19.10
N SER A 87 -5.62 1.70 -18.58
CA SER A 87 -6.55 0.69 -19.04
C SER A 87 -7.35 0.27 -17.82
N PHE A 88 -8.61 0.68 -17.82
CA PHE A 88 -9.71 0.11 -17.02
C PHE A 88 -10.02 -1.35 -17.43
N GLU A 89 -8.99 -2.09 -17.80
CA GLU A 89 -8.93 -3.54 -17.81
C GLU A 89 -7.66 -3.85 -17.03
N LYS A 90 -7.81 -4.36 -15.81
CA LYS A 90 -6.80 -5.23 -15.21
C LYS A 90 -6.50 -6.27 -16.29
N ALA A 91 -5.42 -6.07 -17.06
CA ALA A 91 -4.79 -7.18 -17.75
C ALA A 91 -4.44 -8.15 -16.62
N LYS A 92 -5.31 -9.14 -16.39
CA LYS A 92 -5.07 -10.27 -15.50
C LYS A 92 -3.68 -10.73 -15.90
N LYS A 93 -2.67 -10.44 -15.06
CA LYS A 93 -1.34 -10.98 -15.25
C LYS A 93 -1.57 -12.47 -15.34
N SER A 94 -1.40 -13.02 -16.54
CA SER A 94 -1.77 -14.41 -16.82
C SER A 94 -0.87 -15.26 -15.96
N ILE A 95 -1.37 -15.70 -14.81
CA ILE A 95 -0.61 -16.51 -13.89
C ILE A 95 -0.46 -17.87 -14.56
N SER A 96 0.79 -18.23 -14.77
CA SER A 96 1.15 -19.47 -15.43
C SER A 96 1.23 -20.58 -14.37
N LYS A 97 1.11 -21.84 -14.80
CA LYS A 97 1.39 -22.98 -13.89
C LYS A 97 2.82 -22.91 -13.33
N GLN A 98 3.75 -22.22 -13.98
CA GLN A 98 5.12 -22.06 -13.48
C GLN A 98 5.17 -21.20 -12.21
N ASP A 99 4.29 -20.21 -12.08
CA ASP A 99 4.24 -19.35 -10.89
C ASP A 99 3.82 -20.17 -9.65
N ILE A 100 2.84 -21.06 -9.81
CA ILE A 100 2.45 -22.04 -8.77
C ILE A 100 3.62 -22.95 -8.41
N ILE A 101 4.32 -23.50 -9.41
CA ILE A 101 5.48 -24.37 -9.20
C ILE A 101 6.60 -23.63 -8.46
N ASN A 102 6.83 -22.36 -8.80
CA ASN A 102 7.83 -21.53 -8.15
C ASN A 102 7.48 -21.27 -6.68
N SER A 103 6.22 -20.95 -6.37
CA SER A 103 5.75 -20.80 -4.99
C SER A 103 5.88 -22.08 -4.18
N ILE A 104 5.59 -23.25 -4.80
CA ILE A 104 5.80 -24.57 -4.18
C ILE A 104 7.29 -24.80 -3.85
N ASN A 105 8.19 -24.54 -4.81
CA ASN A 105 9.63 -24.73 -4.61
C ASN A 105 10.21 -23.78 -3.54
N ASN A 106 9.70 -22.55 -3.48
CA ASN A 106 10.12 -21.55 -2.51
C ASN A 106 9.47 -21.72 -1.14
N LYS A 107 8.58 -22.71 -0.96
CA LYS A 107 7.78 -22.94 0.26
C LYS A 107 7.01 -21.68 0.70
N ASP A 108 6.59 -20.86 -0.27
CA ASP A 108 5.82 -19.65 -0.02
C ASP A 108 4.33 -20.00 0.00
N LEU A 109 3.81 -20.29 1.19
CA LEU A 109 2.41 -20.71 1.39
C LEU A 109 1.41 -19.61 1.00
N SER A 110 1.71 -18.35 1.34
CA SER A 110 0.85 -17.21 1.02
C SER A 110 0.85 -16.93 -0.49
N GLY A 111 2.03 -16.94 -1.11
CA GLY A 111 2.15 -16.81 -2.56
C GLY A 111 1.52 -17.98 -3.33
N LEU A 112 1.58 -19.20 -2.78
CA LEU A 112 0.91 -20.37 -3.34
C LEU A 112 -0.61 -20.23 -3.31
N GLN A 113 -1.18 -19.77 -2.19
CA GLN A 113 -2.61 -19.48 -2.09
C GLN A 113 -3.06 -18.47 -3.15
N GLU A 114 -2.39 -17.33 -3.23
CA GLU A 114 -2.74 -16.27 -4.16
C GLU A 114 -2.61 -16.74 -5.62
N SER A 115 -1.50 -17.40 -5.95
CA SER A 115 -1.25 -17.94 -7.29
C SER A 115 -2.27 -19.00 -7.68
N LEU A 116 -2.69 -19.86 -6.75
CA LEU A 116 -3.66 -20.91 -7.03
C LEU A 116 -5.06 -20.33 -7.29
N ILE A 117 -5.51 -19.39 -6.47
CA ILE A 117 -6.80 -18.71 -6.64
C ILE A 117 -6.84 -17.95 -7.96
N HIS A 118 -5.79 -17.19 -8.25
CA HIS A 118 -5.71 -16.44 -9.49
C HIS A 118 -5.66 -17.33 -10.73
N TRP A 119 -4.85 -18.39 -10.70
CA TRP A 119 -4.77 -19.37 -11.78
C TRP A 119 -6.13 -20.03 -12.02
N TRP A 120 -6.82 -20.44 -10.95
CA TRP A 120 -8.16 -21.03 -11.04
C TRP A 120 -9.15 -20.07 -11.71
N ASN A 121 -9.23 -18.83 -11.22
CA ASN A 121 -10.11 -17.79 -11.78
C ASN A 121 -9.75 -17.37 -13.21
N GLN A 122 -8.57 -17.75 -13.70
CA GLN A 122 -8.16 -17.56 -15.08
C GLN A 122 -8.60 -18.72 -15.95
N GLN A 123 -8.47 -19.96 -15.49
CA GLN A 123 -8.86 -21.15 -16.25
C GLN A 123 -10.38 -21.39 -16.25
N HIS A 124 -11.07 -20.99 -15.19
CA HIS A 124 -12.49 -21.25 -14.96
C HIS A 124 -13.25 -19.96 -14.68
N PRO A 125 -13.47 -19.10 -15.70
CA PRO A 125 -14.11 -17.80 -15.51
C PRO A 125 -15.56 -17.89 -15.03
N GLU A 126 -16.25 -19.01 -15.29
CA GLU A 126 -17.59 -19.34 -14.80
C GLU A 126 -17.63 -19.73 -13.31
N ASN A 127 -16.53 -20.23 -12.74
CA ASN A 127 -16.47 -20.72 -11.36
C ASN A 127 -15.43 -19.94 -10.55
N GLN A 128 -15.61 -18.62 -10.45
CA GLN A 128 -14.67 -17.76 -9.72
C GLN A 128 -14.76 -18.00 -8.21
N VAL A 129 -13.59 -18.09 -7.59
CA VAL A 129 -13.41 -18.35 -6.17
C VAL A 129 -12.57 -17.24 -5.54
N ASN A 130 -12.89 -16.86 -4.31
CA ASN A 130 -12.14 -15.84 -3.56
C ASN A 130 -11.20 -16.47 -2.52
N ASN A 131 -11.35 -17.76 -2.27
CA ASN A 131 -10.58 -18.51 -1.28
C ASN A 131 -10.24 -19.91 -1.79
N LEU A 132 -9.31 -20.57 -1.11
CA LEU A 132 -8.89 -21.94 -1.40
C LEU A 132 -10.01 -22.96 -1.20
N SER A 133 -10.87 -22.74 -0.21
CA SER A 133 -11.98 -23.62 0.10
C SER A 133 -12.97 -23.74 -1.08
N GLY A 134 -13.13 -22.69 -1.88
CA GLY A 134 -13.94 -22.72 -3.10
C GLY A 134 -13.36 -23.63 -4.18
N ILE A 135 -12.03 -23.71 -4.30
CA ILE A 135 -11.36 -24.61 -5.26
C ILE A 135 -11.59 -26.07 -4.90
N LYS A 136 -11.62 -26.41 -3.60
CA LYS A 136 -11.84 -27.77 -3.10
C LYS A 136 -13.13 -28.41 -3.63
N LEU A 137 -14.15 -27.61 -3.92
CA LEU A 137 -15.44 -28.09 -4.43
C LEU A 137 -15.37 -28.67 -5.83
N PHE A 138 -14.30 -28.39 -6.59
CA PHE A 138 -14.20 -28.72 -8.00
C PHE A 138 -13.02 -29.63 -8.34
N VAL A 139 -12.04 -29.78 -7.44
CA VAL A 139 -10.82 -30.57 -7.68
C VAL A 139 -10.96 -32.01 -7.17
N ALA A 140 -10.01 -32.86 -7.57
CA ALA A 140 -9.90 -34.24 -7.12
C ALA A 140 -9.65 -34.35 -5.60
N ASP A 141 -10.11 -35.43 -4.96
CA ASP A 141 -9.93 -35.67 -3.52
C ASP A 141 -8.47 -35.60 -3.06
N GLU A 142 -7.53 -36.08 -3.90
CA GLU A 142 -6.09 -35.98 -3.64
C GLU A 142 -5.62 -34.51 -3.54
N MET A 143 -6.15 -33.63 -4.40
CA MET A 143 -5.86 -32.21 -4.38
C MET A 143 -6.58 -31.50 -3.22
N LYS A 144 -7.80 -31.92 -2.88
CA LYS A 144 -8.54 -31.37 -1.72
C LYS A 144 -7.76 -31.53 -0.43
N SER A 145 -7.21 -32.72 -0.19
CA SER A 145 -6.39 -33.02 0.99
C SER A 145 -5.14 -32.12 1.06
N LEU A 146 -4.49 -31.87 -0.07
CA LEU A 146 -3.35 -30.95 -0.14
C LEU A 146 -3.73 -29.50 0.15
N ILE A 147 -4.87 -29.03 -0.39
CA ILE A 147 -5.39 -27.69 -0.12
C ILE A 147 -5.78 -27.54 1.36
N GLU A 148 -6.40 -28.56 1.96
CA GLU A 148 -6.72 -28.58 3.39
C GLU A 148 -5.47 -28.50 4.26
N ASN A 149 -4.43 -29.27 3.90
CA ASN A 149 -3.16 -29.21 4.60
C ASN A 149 -2.54 -27.79 4.49
N LEU A 150 -2.58 -27.19 3.31
CA LEU A 150 -2.09 -25.83 3.10
C LEU A 150 -2.88 -24.80 3.93
N GLU A 151 -4.21 -24.87 3.96
CA GLU A 151 -5.02 -24.00 4.82
C GLU A 151 -4.68 -24.20 6.31
N LEU A 152 -4.50 -25.45 6.76
CA LEU A 152 -4.08 -25.74 8.14
C LEU A 152 -2.73 -25.10 8.46
N GLN A 153 -1.77 -25.13 7.53
CA GLN A 153 -0.45 -24.51 7.71
C GLN A 153 -0.51 -22.97 7.72
N LEU A 154 -1.40 -22.37 6.93
CA LEU A 154 -1.58 -20.91 6.91
C LEU A 154 -2.27 -20.38 8.19
N TYR A 155 -3.23 -21.12 8.73
CA TYR A 155 -4.10 -20.63 9.80
C TYR A 155 -3.85 -21.26 11.17
N SER A 156 -2.98 -22.28 11.30
CA SER A 156 -2.64 -22.86 12.61
C SER A 156 -1.55 -22.07 13.34
N PRO A 157 -1.72 -21.80 14.64
CA PRO A 157 -0.67 -21.20 15.48
C PRO A 157 0.42 -22.24 15.80
N SER A 158 1.39 -22.38 14.89
CA SER A 158 2.78 -22.87 15.03
C SER A 158 3.10 -24.20 15.75
N THR A 159 2.16 -24.88 16.39
CA THR A 159 2.43 -26.04 17.26
C THR A 159 2.22 -27.39 16.56
N GLN A 160 1.64 -27.41 15.35
CA GLN A 160 1.49 -28.61 14.52
C GLN A 160 1.78 -28.31 13.04
N LEU A 161 2.92 -27.69 12.75
CA LEU A 161 3.40 -27.54 11.38
C LEU A 161 3.80 -28.92 10.84
N THR A 162 2.85 -29.61 10.23
CA THR A 162 3.13 -30.74 9.35
C THR A 162 4.05 -30.23 8.24
N GLU A 163 5.07 -31.01 7.88
CA GLU A 163 6.00 -30.61 6.84
C GLU A 163 5.25 -30.41 5.51
N PHE A 164 5.54 -29.32 4.81
CA PHE A 164 4.92 -29.03 3.51
C PHE A 164 5.36 -30.06 2.46
N ASP A 165 4.44 -30.94 2.05
CA ASP A 165 4.68 -32.00 1.07
C ASP A 165 4.80 -31.43 -0.35
N THR A 166 6.00 -30.95 -0.66
CA THR A 166 6.35 -30.36 -1.95
C THR A 166 6.19 -31.38 -3.09
N GLY A 167 6.46 -32.66 -2.84
CA GLY A 167 6.45 -33.72 -3.85
C GLY A 167 5.04 -34.02 -4.35
N SER A 168 4.09 -34.22 -3.43
CA SER A 168 2.69 -34.44 -3.79
C SER A 168 2.07 -33.23 -4.47
N TRP A 169 2.40 -32.02 -4.02
CA TRP A 169 1.97 -30.77 -4.67
C TRP A 169 2.44 -30.67 -6.12
N LEU A 170 3.73 -30.91 -6.38
CA LEU A 170 4.27 -30.88 -7.74
C LEU A 170 3.64 -31.95 -8.63
N LYS A 171 3.38 -33.14 -8.10
CA LYS A 171 2.72 -34.24 -8.83
C LYS A 171 1.31 -33.84 -9.25
N GLN A 172 0.52 -33.27 -8.35
CA GLN A 172 -0.87 -32.87 -8.63
C GLN A 172 -0.97 -31.68 -9.59
N VAL A 173 -0.13 -30.65 -9.41
CA VAL A 173 -0.13 -29.45 -10.26
C VAL A 173 0.33 -29.74 -11.69
N LYS A 174 1.33 -30.62 -11.85
CA LYS A 174 1.81 -31.05 -13.18
C LYS A 174 0.87 -32.07 -13.83
N GLY A 175 0.16 -32.87 -13.02
CA GLY A 175 -0.81 -33.86 -13.47
C GLY A 175 -2.22 -33.29 -13.66
N THR A 176 -3.22 -34.09 -13.30
CA THR A 176 -4.66 -33.79 -13.42
C THR A 176 -5.28 -33.25 -12.13
N GLY A 177 -4.51 -32.94 -11.09
CA GLY A 177 -5.05 -32.51 -9.80
C GLY A 177 -5.83 -31.19 -9.86
N LEU A 178 -5.52 -30.34 -10.85
CA LEU A 178 -6.15 -29.04 -11.07
C LEU A 178 -7.24 -29.04 -12.16
N THR A 179 -7.71 -30.20 -12.61
CA THR A 179 -8.84 -30.28 -13.55
C THR A 179 -10.16 -30.37 -12.79
N ILE A 180 -11.20 -29.70 -13.29
CA ILE A 180 -12.56 -29.82 -12.75
C ILE A 180 -13.00 -31.28 -12.82
N GLN A 181 -13.28 -31.87 -11.67
CA GLN A 181 -14.05 -33.09 -11.60
C GLN A 181 -15.52 -32.70 -11.66
N ASN A 182 -16.21 -33.12 -12.73
CA ASN A 182 -17.65 -33.05 -12.77
C ASN A 182 -18.18 -33.94 -11.66
N PHE A 183 -18.67 -33.33 -10.57
CA PHE A 183 -19.57 -34.01 -9.67
C PHE A 183 -20.82 -34.28 -10.48
N ASN A 184 -20.87 -35.45 -11.11
CA ASN A 184 -22.13 -36.02 -11.56
C ASN A 184 -23.06 -35.89 -10.37
N GLN A 185 -24.09 -35.06 -10.56
CA GLN A 185 -25.16 -34.85 -9.62
C GLN A 185 -25.52 -36.21 -9.05
N ILE A 186 -25.14 -36.45 -7.80
CA ILE A 186 -25.91 -37.37 -6.97
C ILE A 186 -27.21 -36.59 -6.85
N ASN A 187 -28.10 -36.82 -7.80
CA ASN A 187 -29.49 -36.49 -7.67
C ASN A 187 -29.95 -37.49 -6.60
N PRO A 188 -30.08 -37.12 -5.31
CA PRO A 188 -30.88 -37.95 -4.45
C PRO A 188 -32.24 -37.91 -5.13
N LYS A 189 -32.60 -38.99 -5.81
CA LYS A 189 -33.99 -39.26 -6.09
C LYS A 189 -34.71 -38.96 -4.79
N ASN A 190 -35.53 -37.91 -4.81
CA ASN A 190 -36.55 -37.64 -3.82
C ASN A 190 -37.54 -38.81 -3.83
N GLU A 191 -37.10 -39.99 -3.40
CA GLU A 191 -37.98 -41.03 -2.91
C GLU A 191 -38.11 -40.70 -1.43
N LEU A 192 -39.14 -39.91 -1.12
CA LEU A 192 -39.60 -39.75 0.26
C LEU A 192 -39.79 -41.16 0.85
N PRO A 193 -39.33 -41.44 2.08
CA PRO A 193 -39.62 -42.72 2.71
C PRO A 193 -41.14 -42.85 2.85
N GLU A 194 -41.73 -43.84 2.17
CA GLU A 194 -43.11 -44.24 2.39
C GLU A 194 -43.25 -44.71 3.85
N LEU A 195 -43.63 -43.80 4.74
CA LEU A 195 -43.98 -44.11 6.13
C LEU A 195 -45.50 -44.27 6.32
N TYR A 196 -46.28 -44.18 5.24
CA TYR A 196 -47.72 -44.35 5.24
C TYR A 196 -48.18 -44.97 3.91
N SER A 197 -48.00 -46.28 3.76
CA SER A 197 -48.74 -47.12 2.79
C SER A 197 -49.24 -48.39 3.48
#